data_AF-A0A7W8N515-F1
#
_entry.id   AF-A0A7W8N515-F1
#
_cell.length_a   1.000
_cell.length_b   1.000
_cell.length_c   1.000
_cell.angle_alpha   90.00
_cell.angle_beta   90.00
_cell.angle_gamma   90.00
#
_symmetry.space_group_name_H-M   'P 1'
#
loop_
_entity.id
_entity.type
_entity.pdbx_description
1 polymer ?
#
loop_
_entity_poly.entity_id
_entity_poly.type
_entity_poly.pdbx_seq_one_letter_code
_entity_poly.pdbx_strand_id
1 'polypeptide(L)'
;MKRQICSYDMVAVPSSSYTVTDAEGDMYLCNSRCLCIWAVMLVTKHNLPESERDRSFVVTDPVGKKRSFEKLMDLAQWAAANALGKPENEWLMNGRDI
;
A
#
# COMPACT_ATOMS: atom_id res chain seq x y z
N MET A 1 -15.86 -18.71 0.89
CA MET A 1 -14.96 -17.54 0.99
C MET A 1 -15.24 -16.66 -0.22
N LYS A 2 -15.57 -15.38 -0.06
CA LYS A 2 -15.82 -14.48 -1.21
C LYS A 2 -14.49 -14.23 -1.94
N ARG A 3 -14.50 -14.28 -3.27
CA ARG A 3 -13.34 -13.95 -4.10
C ARG A 3 -13.02 -12.47 -3.90
N GLN A 4 -11.81 -12.16 -3.46
CA GLN A 4 -11.31 -10.80 -3.40
C GLN A 4 -10.84 -10.39 -4.80
N ILE A 5 -11.20 -9.17 -5.21
CA ILE A 5 -10.82 -8.58 -6.49
C ILE A 5 -9.82 -7.48 -6.21
N CYS A 6 -8.76 -7.40 -7.01
CA CYS A 6 -7.77 -6.36 -6.85
C CYS A 6 -8.44 -5.01 -7.10
N SER A 7 -8.29 -4.09 -6.16
CA SER A 7 -8.86 -2.75 -6.24
C SER A 7 -8.35 -1.93 -7.44
N TYR A 8 -7.30 -2.40 -8.12
CA TYR A 8 -6.69 -1.72 -9.26
C TYR A 8 -6.95 -2.42 -10.61
N ASP A 9 -6.63 -3.72 -10.73
CA ASP A 9 -6.58 -4.42 -12.02
C ASP A 9 -7.79 -5.34 -12.29
N MET A 10 -8.80 -5.34 -11.41
CA MET A 10 -9.99 -6.22 -11.49
C MET A 10 -9.69 -7.74 -11.61
N VAL A 11 -8.44 -8.15 -11.35
CA VAL A 11 -8.01 -9.56 -11.31
C VAL A 11 -8.34 -10.19 -9.95
N ALA A 12 -8.47 -11.52 -9.91
CA ALA A 12 -8.50 -12.25 -8.64
C ALA A 12 -7.27 -11.91 -7.81
N VAL A 13 -7.50 -11.60 -6.53
CA VAL A 13 -6.42 -11.47 -5.56
C VAL A 13 -5.92 -12.88 -5.22
N PRO A 14 -4.64 -13.21 -5.46
CA PRO A 14 -4.08 -14.49 -5.02
C PRO A 14 -4.04 -14.54 -3.49
N SER A 15 -3.92 -15.73 -2.90
CA SER A 15 -3.75 -15.89 -1.45
C SER A 15 -2.51 -15.17 -0.90
N SER A 16 -1.50 -14.95 -1.75
CA SER A 16 -0.28 -14.18 -1.48
C SER A 16 -0.41 -12.77 -2.08
N SER A 17 -1.16 -11.89 -1.42
CA SER A 17 -1.43 -10.52 -1.86
C SER A 17 -1.05 -9.47 -0.82
N TYR A 18 -1.08 -8.21 -1.22
CA TYR A 18 -1.02 -7.10 -0.28
C TYR A 18 -2.42 -6.73 0.21
N THR A 19 -2.52 -6.39 1.50
CA THR A 19 -3.69 -5.75 2.08
C THR A 19 -3.28 -4.42 2.67
N VAL A 20 -4.01 -3.35 2.35
CA VAL A 20 -3.88 -2.04 3.01
C VAL A 20 -5.12 -1.84 3.86
N THR A 21 -4.92 -1.65 5.16
CA THR A 21 -6.00 -1.39 6.13
C THR A 21 -5.88 0.02 6.65
N ASP A 22 -6.98 0.76 6.65
CA ASP A 22 -7.11 2.07 7.27
C ASP A 22 -8.43 2.19 8.06
N ALA A 23 -8.83 3.41 8.43
CA ALA A 23 -10.07 3.66 9.16
C ALA A 23 -11.35 3.34 8.36
N GLU A 24 -11.28 3.28 7.03
CA GLU A 24 -12.42 3.00 6.15
C GLU A 24 -12.55 1.52 5.80
N GLY A 25 -11.49 0.73 5.96
CA GLY A 25 -11.51 -0.71 5.89
C GLY A 25 -10.30 -1.31 5.18
N ASP A 26 -10.49 -2.50 4.61
CA ASP A 26 -9.45 -3.25 3.92
C ASP A 26 -9.51 -3.05 2.40
N MET A 27 -8.35 -2.83 1.82
CA MET A 27 -8.11 -2.78 0.38
C MET A 27 -7.15 -3.88 -0.04
N TYR A 28 -7.48 -4.60 -1.12
CA TYR A 28 -6.72 -5.78 -1.57
C TYR A 28 -6.02 -5.51 -2.89
N LEU A 29 -4.72 -5.79 -2.94
CA LEU A 29 -3.85 -5.46 -4.06
C LEU A 29 -3.04 -6.70 -4.47
N CYS A 30 -3.16 -7.12 -5.72
CA CYS A 30 -2.69 -8.44 -6.16
C CYS A 30 -1.15 -8.56 -6.24
N ASN A 31 -0.41 -7.46 -6.26
CA ASN A 31 1.06 -7.44 -6.27
C ASN A 31 1.60 -6.05 -5.86
N SER A 32 2.92 -5.97 -5.69
CA SER A 32 3.64 -4.75 -5.28
C SER A 32 3.45 -3.59 -6.27
N ARG A 33 3.32 -3.88 -7.57
CA ARG A 33 3.07 -2.88 -8.60
C ARG A 33 1.70 -2.22 -8.43
N CYS A 34 0.65 -2.99 -8.17
CA CYS A 34 -0.69 -2.44 -7.92
C CYS A 34 -0.72 -1.56 -6.66
N LEU A 35 -0.01 -1.98 -5.61
CA LEU A 35 0.18 -1.17 -4.41
C LEU A 35 0.89 0.16 -4.70
N CYS A 36 1.99 0.11 -5.44
CA CYS A 36 2.71 1.31 -5.86
C CYS A 36 1.82 2.25 -6.65
N ILE A 37 1.13 1.75 -7.68
CA ILE A 37 0.28 2.61 -8.51
C ILE A 37 -0.84 3.24 -7.68
N TRP A 38 -1.54 2.47 -6.85
CA TRP A 38 -2.59 3.01 -5.99
C TRP A 38 -2.06 4.10 -5.05
N ALA A 39 -0.97 3.84 -4.32
CA ALA A 39 -0.44 4.78 -3.34
C ALA A 39 0.08 6.07 -4.01
N VAL A 40 0.80 5.93 -5.13
CA VAL A 40 1.33 7.08 -5.89
C VAL A 40 0.19 7.89 -6.52
N MET A 41 -0.83 7.24 -7.09
CA MET A 41 -1.99 7.95 -7.63
C MET A 41 -2.76 8.70 -6.54
N LEU A 42 -2.88 8.11 -5.34
CA LEU A 42 -3.59 8.76 -4.24
C LEU A 42 -2.81 9.98 -3.73
N VAL A 43 -1.52 9.84 -3.45
CA VAL A 43 -0.69 10.93 -2.89
C VAL A 43 -0.50 12.10 -3.86
N THR A 44 -0.53 11.83 -5.18
CA THR A 44 -0.37 12.85 -6.24
C THR A 44 -1.69 13.52 -6.64
N LYS A 45 -2.82 13.11 -6.06
CA LYS A 45 -4.13 13.71 -6.36
C LYS A 45 -4.17 15.19 -5.94
N HIS A 46 -4.40 16.07 -6.92
CA HIS A 46 -4.32 17.54 -6.77
C HIS A 46 -5.20 18.10 -5.64
N ASN A 47 -6.36 17.51 -5.38
CA ASN A 47 -7.31 17.96 -4.36
C ASN A 47 -7.51 16.92 -3.25
N LEU A 48 -6.46 16.19 -2.87
CA LEU A 48 -6.52 15.27 -1.75
C LEU A 48 -6.65 16.05 -0.42
N PRO A 49 -7.71 15.83 0.39
CA PRO A 49 -7.89 16.47 1.69
C PRO A 49 -6.70 16.20 2.62
N GLU A 50 -6.39 17.15 3.51
CA GLU A 50 -5.30 16.99 4.49
C GLU A 50 -5.52 15.79 5.42
N SER A 51 -6.78 15.55 5.82
CA SER A 51 -7.17 14.37 6.60
C SER A 51 -6.87 13.03 5.92
N GLU A 52 -6.83 12.99 4.59
CA GLU A 52 -6.42 11.80 3.83
C GLU A 52 -4.89 11.68 3.73
N ARG A 53 -4.18 12.81 3.73
CA ARG A 53 -2.70 12.83 3.67
C ARG A 53 -2.09 12.32 4.97
N ASP A 54 -2.69 12.70 6.09
CA ASP A 54 -2.26 12.34 7.46
C ASP A 54 -2.96 11.08 7.98
N ARG A 55 -3.65 10.34 7.11
CA ARG A 55 -4.26 9.07 7.48
C ARG A 55 -3.17 8.03 7.72
N SER A 56 -3.37 7.22 8.76
CA SER A 56 -2.53 6.06 9.04
C SER A 56 -2.98 4.83 8.27
N PHE A 57 -2.01 4.06 7.78
CA PHE A 57 -2.24 2.84 7.01
C PHE A 57 -1.43 1.68 7.60
N VAL A 58 -1.99 0.48 7.56
CA VAL A 58 -1.25 -0.77 7.82
C VAL A 58 -1.21 -1.58 6.54
N VAL A 59 0.00 -1.88 6.07
CA VAL A 59 0.21 -2.79 4.95
C VAL A 59 0.55 -4.16 5.49
N THR A 60 -0.21 -5.18 5.09
CA THR A 60 0.17 -6.59 5.24
C THR A 60 0.71 -7.07 3.89
N ASP A 61 1.92 -7.62 3.89
CA ASP A 61 2.56 -8.16 2.68
C ASP A 61 2.10 -9.62 2.38
N PRO A 62 2.47 -10.17 1.21
CA PRO A 62 2.11 -11.54 0.82
C PRO A 62 2.61 -12.65 1.76
N VAL A 63 3.57 -12.37 2.63
CA VAL A 63 4.09 -13.32 3.62
C VAL A 63 3.55 -13.05 5.03
N GLY A 64 2.60 -12.12 5.16
CA GLY A 64 1.91 -11.79 6.41
C GLY A 64 2.64 -10.79 7.30
N LYS A 65 3.77 -10.21 6.85
CA LYS A 65 4.45 -9.15 7.62
C LYS A 65 3.64 -7.88 7.53
N LYS A 66 3.56 -7.18 8.66
CA LYS A 66 2.82 -5.92 8.76
C LYS A 66 3.75 -4.75 8.94
N ARG A 67 3.39 -3.65 8.30
CA ARG A 67 4.07 -2.37 8.42
C ARG A 67 3.06 -1.24 8.53
N SER A 68 3.24 -0.41 9.55
CA SER A 68 2.44 0.80 9.78
C SER A 68 3.07 2.02 9.14
N PHE A 69 2.24 2.92 8.61
CA PHE A 69 2.62 4.20 8.03
C PHE A 69 1.71 5.27 8.62
N GLU A 70 2.28 6.34 9.17
CA GLU A 70 1.50 7.46 9.75
C GLU A 70 1.10 8.49 8.69
N LYS A 71 1.71 8.43 7.50
CA LYS A 71 1.49 9.36 6.40
C LYS A 71 1.36 8.61 5.09
N LEU A 72 0.45 9.07 4.23
CA LEU A 72 0.28 8.53 2.89
C LEU A 72 1.56 8.68 2.04
N MET A 73 2.31 9.76 2.21
CA MET A 73 3.57 9.99 1.48
C MET A 73 4.60 8.89 1.76
N ASP A 74 4.77 8.52 3.02
CA ASP A 74 5.74 7.51 3.45
C ASP A 74 5.39 6.14 2.85
N LEU A 75 4.08 5.82 2.84
CA LEU A 75 3.54 4.63 2.19
C LEU A 75 3.81 4.63 0.68
N ALA A 76 3.56 5.75 -0.01
CA ALA A 76 3.76 5.86 -1.45
C ALA A 76 5.23 5.71 -1.84
N GLN A 77 6.14 6.34 -1.09
CA GLN A 77 7.58 6.20 -1.25
C GLN A 77 8.04 4.75 -1.03
N TRP A 78 7.60 4.13 0.08
CA TRP A 78 7.91 2.73 0.37
C TRP A 78 7.38 1.79 -0.71
N ALA A 79 6.13 1.96 -1.13
CA ALA A 79 5.51 1.14 -2.15
C ALA A 79 6.23 1.25 -3.50
N ALA A 80 6.67 2.46 -3.87
CA ALA A 80 7.49 2.68 -5.06
C ALA A 80 8.83 1.95 -4.98
N ALA A 81 9.55 2.08 -3.86
CA ALA A 81 10.81 1.38 -3.66
C ALA A 81 10.66 -0.15 -3.65
N ASN A 82 9.63 -0.65 -2.95
CA ASN A 82 9.29 -2.07 -2.89
C ASN A 82 8.92 -2.65 -4.26
N ALA A 83 8.17 -1.91 -5.09
CA ALA A 83 7.85 -2.34 -6.45
C ALA A 83 9.07 -2.35 -7.38
N LEU A 84 10.05 -1.47 -7.16
CA LEU A 84 11.28 -1.41 -7.95
C LEU A 84 12.32 -2.48 -7.55
N GLY A 85 12.19 -3.07 -6.36
CA GLY A 85 13.06 -4.17 -5.90
C GLY A 85 14.53 -3.77 -5.69
N LYS A 86 14.81 -2.49 -5.41
CA LYS A 86 16.17 -1.98 -5.17
C LYS A 86 16.46 -1.88 -3.67
N PRO A 87 17.23 -2.82 -3.08
CA PRO A 87 17.45 -2.90 -1.64
C PRO A 87 18.18 -1.69 -1.06
N GLU A 88 18.92 -0.94 -1.87
CA GLU A 88 19.63 0.29 -1.50
C GLU A 88 18.73 1.53 -1.39
N ASN A 89 17.43 1.43 -1.72
CA ASN A 89 16.53 2.57 -1.68
C ASN A 89 16.15 2.93 -0.23
N GLU A 90 16.52 4.14 0.21
CA GLU A 90 16.25 4.67 1.54
C GLU A 90 14.76 4.65 1.93
N TRP A 91 13.85 4.75 0.95
CA TRP A 91 12.41 4.72 1.19
C TRP A 91 11.91 3.34 1.65
N LEU A 92 12.70 2.27 1.52
CA LEU A 92 12.36 0.98 2.13
C LEU A 92 12.36 1.05 3.66
N MET A 93 12.97 2.07 4.26
CA MET A 93 12.98 2.30 5.70
C MET A 93 11.74 3.04 6.20
N ASN A 94 10.91 3.57 5.31
CA ASN A 94 9.68 4.27 5.69
C ASN A 94 8.69 3.31 6.35
N GLY A 95 7.93 3.83 7.32
CA GLY A 95 7.02 3.05 8.16
C GLY A 95 7.72 2.26 9.26
N ARG A 96 6.94 1.50 10.03
CA ARG A 96 7.45 0.66 11.14
C ARG A 96 6.83 -0.72 11.09
N ASP A 97 7.64 -1.76 11.22
CA ASP A 97 7.17 -3.13 11.33
C ASP A 97 6.38 -3.31 12.64
N ILE A 98 5.24 -4.02 12.59
CA ILE A 98 4.32 -4.25 13.71
C ILE A 98 3.80 -5.69 13.77
#